data_AF-A0A4V2XGG4-F1
#
_entry.id   AF-A0A4V2XGG4-F1
#
_cell.length_a   1.000
_cell.length_b   1.000
_cell.length_c   1.000
_cell.angle_alpha   90.00
_cell.angle_beta   90.00
_cell.angle_gamma   90.00
#
_symmetry.space_group_name_H-M   'P 1'
#
loop_
_entity.id
_entity.type
_entity.pdbx_description
1 polymer ?
#
loop_
_entity_poly.entity_id
_entity_poly.type
_entity_poly.pdbx_seq_one_letter_code
_entity_poly.pdbx_strand_id
1 'polypeptide(L)'
;MTETLTFKQIENEVRRLAAENPDFVYESYHGSCFYNPTERAGKQYGACIFGQAFTNLGTPVPDGIDEDYIGSVLPNMGIETTLDQYEWAGTVQYQQDQGCAWALAVALADDERR
;
A
#
# COMPACT_ATOMS: atom_id res chain seq x y z
N MET A 1 15.25 -16.50 13.55
CA MET A 1 13.90 -16.06 13.95
C MET A 1 13.56 -14.94 13.01
N THR A 2 12.68 -15.17 12.04
CA THR A 2 12.13 -14.09 11.22
C THR A 2 11.28 -13.24 12.15
N GLU A 3 11.59 -11.95 12.28
CA GLU A 3 10.71 -11.02 12.98
C GLU A 3 9.35 -11.00 12.27
N THR A 4 8.28 -11.17 13.03
CA THR A 4 6.93 -11.06 12.49
C THR A 4 6.69 -9.63 12.03
N LEU A 5 6.30 -9.46 10.77
CA LEU A 5 5.97 -8.16 10.21
C LEU A 5 4.74 -7.56 10.93
N THR A 6 4.87 -6.31 11.35
CA THR A 6 3.81 -5.57 12.04
C THR A 6 3.25 -4.45 11.17
N PHE A 7 2.02 -4.03 11.44
CA PHE A 7 1.42 -2.87 10.77
C PHE A 7 2.29 -1.61 10.90
N LYS A 8 2.88 -1.37 12.07
CA LYS A 8 3.73 -0.20 12.31
C LYS A 8 4.96 -0.16 11.40
N GLN A 9 5.56 -1.32 11.10
CA GLN A 9 6.69 -1.40 10.17
C GLN A 9 6.26 -1.03 8.75
N ILE A 10 5.08 -1.51 8.33
CA ILE A 10 4.50 -1.18 7.02
C ILE A 10 4.17 0.31 6.94
N GLU A 11 3.49 0.86 7.94
CA GLU A 11 3.15 2.28 7.99
C GLU A 11 4.42 3.16 7.93
N ASN A 12 5.45 2.82 8.71
CA ASN A 12 6.72 3.56 8.67
C ASN A 12 7.37 3.52 7.29
N GLU A 13 7.33 2.36 6.62
CA GLU A 13 7.91 2.20 5.30
C GLU A 13 7.11 2.95 4.22
N VAL A 14 5.78 2.92 4.30
CA VAL A 14 4.88 3.72 3.45
C VAL A 14 5.18 5.21 3.62
N ARG A 15 5.36 5.69 4.86
CA ARG A 15 5.73 7.08 5.15
C ARG A 15 7.09 7.44 4.59
N ARG A 16 8.08 6.55 4.71
CA ARG A 16 9.42 6.74 4.13
C ARG A 16 9.36 6.87 2.61
N LEU A 17 8.64 5.96 1.95
CA LEU A 17 8.45 5.97 0.49
C LEU A 17 7.77 7.25 0.01
N ALA A 18 6.72 7.69 0.70
CA ALA A 18 6.02 8.94 0.38
C ALA A 18 6.91 10.18 0.60
N ALA A 19 7.78 10.18 1.62
CA ALA A 19 8.72 11.27 1.85
C ALA A 19 9.85 11.31 0.80
N GLU A 20 10.31 10.16 0.32
CA GLU A 20 11.34 10.05 -0.71
C GLU A 20 10.82 10.37 -2.11
N ASN A 21 9.55 10.10 -2.38
CA ASN A 21 8.92 10.27 -3.70
C ASN A 21 7.57 10.99 -3.57
N PRO A 22 7.55 12.25 -3.11
CA PRO A 22 6.30 12.91 -2.72
C PRO A 22 5.33 13.15 -3.88
N ASP A 23 5.88 13.42 -5.07
CA ASP A 23 5.11 13.72 -6.28
C ASP A 23 4.82 12.46 -7.12
N PHE A 24 5.23 11.27 -6.66
CA PHE A 24 5.01 10.05 -7.42
C PHE A 24 3.52 9.68 -7.40
N VAL A 25 2.94 9.56 -8.60
CA VAL A 25 1.58 9.08 -8.81
C VAL A 25 1.67 7.67 -9.33
N TYR A 26 1.11 6.74 -8.57
CA TYR A 26 0.99 5.35 -8.98
C TYR A 26 0.07 5.22 -10.19
N GLU A 27 0.55 4.56 -11.24
CA GLU A 27 -0.28 4.28 -12.41
C GLU A 27 -1.06 2.99 -12.17
N SER A 28 -2.36 3.13 -11.91
CA SER A 28 -3.27 1.99 -11.72
C SER A 28 -3.85 1.51 -13.06
N TYR A 29 -4.16 0.21 -13.14
CA TYR A 29 -4.95 -0.35 -14.23
C TYR A 29 -6.41 -0.43 -13.76
N HIS A 30 -7.31 0.29 -14.44
CA HIS A 30 -8.74 0.46 -14.05
C HIS A 30 -8.99 0.96 -12.62
N GLY A 31 -8.06 1.72 -12.03
CA GLY A 31 -8.26 2.28 -10.69
C GLY A 31 -8.01 1.28 -9.55
N SER A 32 -7.23 0.22 -9.79
CA SER A 32 -6.89 -0.76 -8.75
C SER A 32 -5.38 -0.79 -8.42
N CYS A 33 -5.08 -0.87 -7.12
CA CYS A 33 -3.76 -1.13 -6.54
C CYS A 33 -3.30 -2.55 -6.93
N PHE A 34 -2.07 -2.68 -7.42
CA PHE A 34 -1.37 -3.96 -7.55
C PHE A 34 -0.24 -3.96 -6.53
N TYR A 35 -0.16 -5.00 -5.71
CA TYR A 35 0.91 -5.10 -4.71
C TYR A 35 2.22 -5.62 -5.30
N ASN A 36 2.12 -6.34 -6.43
CA ASN A 36 3.25 -6.82 -7.20
C ASN A 36 3.27 -6.13 -8.57
N PRO A 37 4.45 -5.86 -9.16
CA PRO A 37 4.53 -5.40 -10.53
C PRO A 37 3.83 -6.37 -11.49
N THR A 38 3.05 -5.85 -12.43
CA THR A 38 2.24 -6.66 -13.34
C THR A 38 2.35 -6.18 -14.78
N GLU A 39 2.06 -7.05 -15.74
CA GLU A 39 1.93 -6.70 -17.15
C GLU A 39 0.48 -6.88 -17.60
N ARG A 40 -0.10 -5.83 -18.20
CA ARG A 40 -1.45 -5.86 -18.76
C ARG A 40 -1.42 -5.16 -20.12
N ALA A 41 -1.95 -5.84 -21.14
CA ALA A 41 -1.98 -5.34 -22.53
C ALA A 41 -0.60 -4.88 -23.07
N GLY A 42 0.48 -5.57 -22.69
CA GLY A 42 1.85 -5.24 -23.13
C GLY A 42 2.46 -4.02 -22.44
N LYS A 43 1.81 -3.47 -21.41
CA LYS A 43 2.33 -2.39 -20.56
C LYS A 43 2.64 -2.93 -19.17
N GLN A 44 3.83 -2.59 -18.65
CA GLN A 44 4.23 -2.86 -17.28
C GLN A 44 3.67 -1.79 -16.35
N TYR A 45 3.08 -2.24 -15.24
CA TYR A 45 2.61 -1.43 -14.13
C TYR A 45 3.46 -1.76 -12.91
N GLY A 46 3.90 -0.73 -12.18
CA GLY A 46 4.63 -0.91 -10.93
C GLY A 46 3.73 -1.45 -9.81
N ALA A 47 4.31 -1.65 -8.64
CA ALA A 47 3.53 -1.88 -7.42
C ALA A 47 3.05 -0.53 -6.85
N CYS A 48 1.89 -0.54 -6.18
CA CYS A 48 1.44 0.60 -5.39
C CYS A 48 2.29 0.77 -4.11
N ILE A 49 2.10 1.84 -3.34
CA ILE A 49 3.00 2.16 -2.21
C ILE A 49 3.04 1.05 -1.16
N PHE A 50 1.93 0.36 -0.92
CA PHE A 50 1.88 -0.78 -0.01
C PHE A 50 2.64 -1.98 -0.59
N GLY A 51 2.44 -2.29 -1.86
CA GLY A 51 3.19 -3.33 -2.55
C GLY A 51 4.70 -3.11 -2.50
N GLN A 52 5.13 -1.86 -2.72
CA GLN A 52 6.52 -1.46 -2.58
C GLN A 52 7.01 -1.58 -1.13
N ALA A 53 6.21 -1.19 -0.14
CA ALA A 53 6.55 -1.33 1.27
C ALA A 53 6.71 -2.81 1.68
N PHE A 54 5.77 -3.67 1.29
CA PHE A 54 5.84 -5.12 1.52
C PHE A 54 7.09 -5.74 0.89
N THR A 55 7.40 -5.34 -0.34
CA THR A 55 8.60 -5.80 -1.05
C THR A 55 9.89 -5.36 -0.32
N ASN A 56 9.98 -4.09 0.09
CA ASN A 56 11.15 -3.56 0.78
C ASN A 56 11.35 -4.19 2.17
N LEU A 57 10.27 -4.58 2.84
CA LEU A 57 10.29 -5.28 4.12
C LEU A 57 10.51 -6.80 3.96
N GLY A 58 10.76 -7.28 2.75
CA GLY A 58 11.07 -8.68 2.46
C GLY A 58 9.89 -9.64 2.63
N THR A 59 8.66 -9.11 2.58
CA THR A 59 7.41 -9.88 2.71
C THR A 59 6.44 -9.47 1.60
N PRO A 60 6.76 -9.76 0.32
CA PRO A 60 5.88 -9.43 -0.80
C PRO A 60 4.51 -10.10 -0.61
N VAL A 61 3.46 -9.45 -1.12
CA VAL A 61 2.10 -9.98 -1.04
C VAL A 61 1.98 -11.19 -1.97
N PRO A 62 1.48 -12.34 -1.49
CA PRO A 62 1.27 -13.51 -2.33
C PRO A 62 0.31 -13.24 -3.49
N ASP A 63 0.57 -13.89 -4.62
CA ASP A 63 -0.35 -13.90 -5.76
C ASP A 63 -1.75 -14.38 -5.33
N GLY A 64 -2.78 -13.77 -5.90
CA GLY A 64 -4.18 -14.14 -5.66
C GLY A 64 -4.86 -13.31 -4.57
N ILE A 65 -4.10 -12.53 -3.80
CA ILE A 65 -4.61 -11.44 -2.95
C ILE A 65 -3.93 -10.09 -3.28
N ASP A 66 -3.08 -10.05 -4.30
CA ASP A 66 -2.27 -8.90 -4.72
C ASP A 66 -3.04 -7.86 -5.57
N GLU A 67 -4.34 -8.07 -5.73
CA GLU A 67 -5.29 -7.11 -6.31
C GLU A 67 -6.40 -6.74 -5.30
N ASP A 68 -6.38 -7.31 -4.09
CA ASP A 68 -7.40 -7.08 -3.07
C ASP A 68 -7.26 -5.71 -2.40
N TYR A 69 -8.34 -5.27 -1.75
CA TYR A 69 -8.27 -4.14 -0.85
C TYR A 69 -7.35 -4.42 0.34
N ILE A 70 -6.58 -3.42 0.78
CA ILE A 70 -5.60 -3.51 1.87
C ILE A 70 -6.20 -4.04 3.16
N GLY A 71 -7.47 -3.73 3.41
CA GLY A 71 -8.23 -4.25 4.53
C GLY A 71 -8.39 -5.77 4.55
N SER A 72 -8.36 -6.42 3.38
CA SER A 72 -8.34 -7.87 3.23
C SER A 72 -6.92 -8.42 3.21
N VAL A 73 -5.98 -7.71 2.58
CA VAL A 73 -4.58 -8.13 2.47
C VAL A 73 -3.92 -8.26 3.85
N LEU A 74 -4.06 -7.26 4.71
CA LEU A 74 -3.44 -7.24 6.05
C LEU A 74 -3.80 -8.48 6.90
N PRO A 75 -5.09 -8.82 7.13
CA PRO A 75 -5.44 -10.01 7.90
C PRO A 75 -5.05 -11.31 7.18
N ASN A 76 -5.13 -11.38 5.85
CA ASN A 76 -4.68 -12.56 5.09
C ASN A 76 -3.16 -12.80 5.23
N MET A 77 -2.40 -11.72 5.42
CA MET A 77 -0.96 -11.75 5.71
C MET A 77 -0.65 -11.99 7.20
N GLY A 78 -1.67 -12.18 8.05
CA GLY A 78 -1.51 -12.35 9.49
C GLY A 78 -1.08 -11.08 10.22
N ILE A 79 -1.31 -9.91 9.63
CA ILE A 79 -0.96 -8.61 10.22
C ILE A 79 -2.15 -8.09 11.01
N GLU A 80 -1.99 -8.05 12.32
CA GLU A 80 -3.00 -7.49 13.22
C GLU A 80 -3.04 -5.96 13.11
N THR A 81 -4.26 -5.42 13.06
CA THR A 81 -4.52 -3.98 13.00
C THR A 81 -5.59 -3.56 14.00
N THR A 82 -5.46 -2.35 14.54
CA THR A 82 -6.59 -1.64 15.15
C THR A 82 -7.55 -1.10 14.07
N LEU A 83 -8.73 -0.61 14.47
CA LEU A 83 -9.65 0.05 13.54
C LEU A 83 -8.99 1.27 12.86
N ASP A 84 -8.37 2.15 13.64
CA ASP A 84 -7.68 3.35 13.12
C ASP A 84 -6.53 3.00 12.14
N GLN A 85 -5.91 1.83 12.32
CA GLN A 85 -4.87 1.33 11.42
C GLN A 85 -5.45 0.83 10.10
N TYR A 86 -6.52 0.05 10.20
CA TYR A 86 -7.29 -0.43 9.06
C TYR A 86 -7.84 0.72 8.21
N GLU A 87 -8.48 1.71 8.85
CA GLU A 87 -9.09 2.85 8.18
C GLU A 87 -8.04 3.69 7.45
N TRP A 88 -6.95 4.05 8.13
CA TRP A 88 -5.86 4.80 7.51
C TRP A 88 -5.25 4.07 6.33
N ALA A 89 -5.00 2.76 6.44
CA ALA A 89 -4.43 2.00 5.34
C ALA A 89 -5.38 2.01 4.14
N GLY A 90 -6.66 1.82 4.43
CA GLY A 90 -7.75 1.95 3.48
C GLY A 90 -7.77 3.30 2.76
N THR A 91 -7.68 4.40 3.50
CA THR A 91 -7.63 5.75 2.94
C THR A 91 -6.40 5.94 2.05
N VAL A 92 -5.21 5.48 2.46
CA VAL A 92 -4.00 5.57 1.63
C VAL A 92 -4.16 4.81 0.30
N GLN A 93 -4.73 3.59 0.33
CA GLN A 93 -5.00 2.86 -0.91
C GLN A 93 -6.04 3.60 -1.76
N TYR A 94 -7.17 3.98 -1.18
CA TYR A 94 -8.24 4.67 -1.88
C TYR A 94 -7.74 5.92 -2.61
N GLN A 95 -6.92 6.75 -1.95
CA GLN A 95 -6.38 7.96 -2.58
C GLN A 95 -5.41 7.66 -3.73
N GLN A 96 -4.60 6.60 -3.64
CA GLN A 96 -3.77 6.17 -4.78
C GLN A 96 -4.61 5.68 -5.95
N ASP A 97 -5.68 4.92 -5.66
CA ASP A 97 -6.62 4.43 -6.67
C ASP A 97 -7.36 5.59 -7.38
N GLN A 98 -7.48 6.75 -6.73
CA GLN A 98 -7.96 8.02 -7.31
C GLN A 98 -6.87 8.83 -8.05
N GLY A 99 -5.64 8.32 -8.15
CA GLY A 99 -4.53 8.99 -8.83
C GLY A 99 -3.86 10.09 -8.01
N CYS A 100 -4.00 10.09 -6.69
CA CYS A 100 -3.24 11.00 -5.83
C CYS A 100 -1.75 10.62 -5.76
N ALA A 101 -0.90 11.63 -5.64
CA ALA A 101 0.50 11.44 -5.34
C ALA A 101 0.68 10.82 -3.94
N TRP A 102 1.74 10.05 -3.75
CA TRP A 102 2.00 9.30 -2.52
C TRP A 102 2.00 10.17 -1.26
N ALA A 103 2.66 11.34 -1.27
CA ALA A 103 2.64 12.23 -0.11
C ALA A 103 1.24 12.76 0.21
N LEU A 104 0.44 13.07 -0.81
CA LEU A 104 -0.94 13.54 -0.61
C LEU A 104 -1.83 12.41 -0.05
N ALA A 105 -1.71 11.19 -0.56
CA ALA A 105 -2.46 10.04 -0.06
C ALA A 105 -2.21 9.80 1.44
N VAL A 106 -0.94 9.86 1.87
CA VAL A 106 -0.56 9.73 3.28
C VAL A 106 -1.08 10.91 4.11
N ALA A 107 -0.94 12.15 3.63
CA ALA A 107 -1.40 13.34 4.36
C ALA A 107 -2.91 13.33 4.60
N LEU A 108 -3.70 12.90 3.62
CA LEU A 108 -5.16 12.77 3.74
C LEU A 108 -5.54 11.70 4.77
N ALA A 109 -4.87 10.55 4.74
CA ALA A 109 -5.10 9.50 5.74
C ALA A 109 -4.73 9.94 7.16
N ASP A 110 -3.67 10.77 7.30
CA ASP A 110 -3.29 11.34 8.59
C ASP A 110 -4.30 12.36 9.13
N ASP A 111 -4.92 13.13 8.24
CA ASP A 111 -5.95 14.12 8.62
C ASP A 111 -7.26 13.46 9.07
N GLU A 112 -7.63 12.30 8.51
CA GLU A 112 -8.81 11.51 8.93
C GLU A 112 -8.65 10.85 10.30
N ARG A 113 -7.40 10.63 10.76
CA ARG A 113 -7.09 10.07 12.09
C ARG A 113 -7.16 11.08 13.25
N ARG A 114 -7.52 12.34 12.99
CA ARG A 114 -7.48 13.42 14.00
C ARG A 114 -8.73 13.55 14.86
#